data_AF-A0A2T2NCS5-F1
#
_entry.id   AF-A0A2T2NCS5-F1
#
_cell.length_a   1.000
_cell.length_b   1.000
_cell.length_c   1.000
_cell.angle_alpha   90.00
_cell.angle_beta   90.00
_cell.angle_gamma   90.00
#
_symmetry.space_group_name_H-M   'P 1'
#
loop_
_entity.id
_entity.type
_entity.pdbx_description
1 polymer ?
#
loop_
_entity_poly.entity_id
_entity_poly.type
_entity_poly.pdbx_seq_one_letter_code
_entity_poly.pdbx_strand_id
1 'polypeptide(L)'
;MRSFILPLWLAAFLSFVLPALACKQKWFIYQKEYQNCNEGVRPEVHYRTVDECLTFHNAFLELSAQTQNQFGRDITSEMQSAAAPLPPNNPNCIYYRCRVISWRYREWQTNMDNRPLPAFPGWTLVDSFYRPGTNKCD
;
A
#
# COMPACT_ATOMS: atom_id res chain seq x y z
N MET A 1 -28.04 -6.12 -44.81
CA MET A 1 -28.06 -5.93 -43.33
C MET A 1 -26.98 -6.82 -42.71
N ARG A 2 -25.72 -6.37 -42.62
CA ARG A 2 -24.60 -7.16 -42.06
C ARG A 2 -23.64 -6.32 -41.22
N SER A 3 -24.09 -5.15 -40.76
CA SER A 3 -23.23 -4.07 -40.25
C SER A 3 -23.19 -3.95 -38.73
N PHE A 4 -24.00 -4.73 -38.00
CA PHE A 4 -24.20 -4.53 -36.55
C PHE A 4 -23.47 -5.54 -35.64
N ILE A 5 -22.75 -6.52 -36.21
CA ILE A 5 -22.06 -7.57 -35.42
C ILE A 5 -20.65 -7.12 -34.98
N LEU A 6 -19.95 -6.37 -35.84
CA LEU A 6 -18.61 -5.83 -35.56
C LEU A 6 -18.54 -4.89 -34.35
N PRO A 7 -19.42 -3.88 -34.19
CA PRO A 7 -19.33 -2.97 -33.05
C PRO A 7 -19.68 -3.64 -31.72
N LEU A 8 -20.56 -4.65 -31.71
CA LEU A 8 -20.95 -5.36 -30.49
C LEU A 8 -19.80 -6.22 -29.93
N TRP A 9 -19.06 -6.89 -30.82
CA TRP A 9 -17.92 -7.72 -30.41
C TRP A 9 -16.76 -6.86 -29.89
N LEU A 10 -16.51 -5.71 -30.53
CA LEU A 10 -15.51 -4.76 -30.07
C LEU A 10 -15.90 -4.14 -28.71
N ALA A 11 -17.17 -3.79 -28.51
CA ALA A 11 -17.67 -3.26 -27.25
C ALA A 11 -17.59 -4.29 -26.12
N ALA A 12 -17.91 -5.57 -26.39
CA ALA A 12 -17.72 -6.67 -25.45
C ALA A 12 -16.23 -6.84 -25.10
N PHE A 13 -15.34 -6.86 -26.10
CA PHE A 13 -13.90 -6.98 -25.87
C PHE A 13 -13.36 -5.83 -25.02
N LEU A 14 -13.77 -4.60 -25.31
CA LEU A 14 -13.41 -3.42 -24.52
C LEU A 14 -13.95 -3.51 -23.08
N SER A 15 -15.20 -3.94 -22.89
CA SER A 15 -15.77 -4.05 -21.53
C SER A 15 -15.18 -5.19 -20.69
N PHE A 16 -14.59 -6.23 -21.30
CA PHE A 16 -13.84 -7.26 -20.56
C PHE A 16 -12.36 -6.91 -20.36
N VAL A 17 -11.73 -6.17 -21.28
CA VAL A 17 -10.28 -5.86 -21.22
C VAL A 17 -9.98 -4.55 -20.47
N LEU A 18 -10.85 -3.53 -20.57
CA LEU A 18 -10.65 -2.25 -19.89
C LEU A 18 -10.63 -2.34 -18.35
N PRO A 19 -11.45 -3.18 -17.68
CA PRO A 19 -11.36 -3.33 -16.22
C PRO A 19 -10.04 -3.95 -15.76
N ALA A 20 -9.43 -4.82 -16.58
CA ALA A 20 -8.13 -5.41 -16.33
C ALA A 20 -6.96 -4.42 -16.57
N LEU A 21 -7.23 -3.25 -17.17
CA LEU A 21 -6.26 -2.17 -17.34
C LEU A 21 -6.46 -1.04 -16.31
N ALA A 22 -7.51 -1.07 -15.50
CA ALA A 22 -7.75 -0.06 -14.49
C ALA A 22 -6.70 -0.17 -13.37
N CYS A 23 -5.83 0.84 -13.22
CA CYS A 23 -4.89 0.82 -12.11
C CYS A 23 -5.64 0.93 -10.79
N LYS A 24 -5.46 -0.08 -9.94
CA LYS A 24 -5.96 -0.05 -8.58
C LYS A 24 -4.86 0.38 -7.64
N GLN A 25 -5.25 1.17 -6.65
CA GLN A 25 -4.37 1.51 -5.55
C GLN A 25 -4.52 0.45 -4.46
N LYS A 26 -3.40 0.01 -3.88
CA LYS A 26 -3.41 -0.82 -2.68
C LYS A 26 -2.62 -0.15 -1.58
N TRP A 27 -3.20 -0.06 -0.40
CA TRP A 27 -2.58 0.52 0.79
C TRP A 27 -2.17 -0.58 1.75
N PHE A 28 -1.00 -0.39 2.37
CA PHE A 28 -0.51 -1.20 3.46
C PHE A 28 -0.19 -0.25 4.61
N ILE A 29 -0.86 -0.45 5.74
CA ILE A 29 -0.73 0.42 6.90
C ILE A 29 0.05 -0.32 7.97
N TYR A 30 1.20 0.24 8.31
CA TYR A 30 2.07 -0.24 9.39
C TYR A 30 1.98 0.71 10.57
N GLN A 31 2.01 0.15 11.78
CA GLN A 31 1.93 0.88 13.04
C GLN A 31 3.11 0.52 13.94
N LYS A 32 3.68 1.51 14.60
CA LYS A 32 4.71 1.35 15.62
C LYS A 32 4.26 2.04 16.89
N GLU A 33 4.19 1.30 17.97
CA GLU A 33 3.63 1.76 19.24
C GLU A 33 4.72 1.94 20.29
N TYR A 34 4.55 2.94 21.16
CA TYR A 34 5.48 3.24 22.24
C TYR A 34 4.75 3.21 23.58
N GLN A 35 5.29 2.44 24.52
CA GLN A 35 4.79 2.38 25.90
C GLN A 35 5.03 3.72 26.62
N ASN A 36 6.24 4.28 26.48
CA ASN A 36 6.59 5.55 27.09
C ASN A 36 6.30 6.73 26.16
N CYS A 37 5.27 7.52 26.50
CA CYS A 37 4.89 8.71 25.73
C CYS A 37 6.08 9.69 25.58
N ASN A 38 6.83 9.91 26.66
CA ASN A 38 7.91 10.90 26.69
C ASN A 38 9.09 10.49 25.81
N GLU A 39 9.33 9.19 25.66
CA GLU A 39 10.35 8.67 24.75
C GLU A 39 9.87 8.78 23.30
N GLY A 40 8.64 8.36 23.01
CA GLY A 40 8.11 8.33 21.65
C GLY A 40 7.90 9.71 21.03
N VAL A 41 7.78 10.79 21.82
CA VAL A 41 7.70 12.18 21.31
C VAL A 41 9.06 12.87 21.17
N ARG A 42 10.17 12.22 21.56
CA ARG A 42 11.49 12.85 21.44
C ARG A 42 11.78 13.15 19.96
N PRO A 43 12.36 14.32 19.62
CA PRO A 43 12.66 14.67 18.24
C PRO A 43 13.48 13.61 17.51
N GLU A 44 14.48 13.04 18.17
CA GLU A 44 15.33 11.97 17.62
C GLU A 44 14.53 10.72 17.22
N VAL A 45 13.56 10.32 18.07
CA VAL A 45 12.68 9.19 17.80
C VAL A 45 11.73 9.53 16.66
N HIS A 46 11.19 10.74 16.64
CA HIS A 46 10.32 11.21 15.56
C HIS A 46 11.03 11.15 14.21
N TYR A 47 12.18 11.81 14.06
CA TYR A 47 12.93 11.85 12.80
C TYR A 47 13.35 10.45 12.35
N ARG A 48 13.90 9.63 13.27
CA ARG A 48 14.25 8.25 12.95
C ARG A 48 13.06 7.44 12.47
N THR A 49 11.90 7.59 13.10
CA THR A 49 10.69 6.84 12.74
C THR A 49 10.12 7.31 11.40
N VAL A 50 10.26 8.59 11.07
CA VAL A 50 9.92 9.14 9.74
C VAL A 50 10.86 8.58 8.68
N ASP A 51 12.17 8.59 8.92
CA ASP A 51 13.16 8.04 7.99
C ASP A 51 12.94 6.54 7.76
N GLU A 52 12.72 5.77 8.84
CA GLU A 52 12.34 4.35 8.75
C GLU A 52 11.13 4.16 7.82
N CYS A 53 10.06 4.92 8.01
CA CYS A 53 8.86 4.83 7.17
C CYS A 53 9.16 5.17 5.69
N LEU A 54 9.99 6.19 5.44
CA LEU A 54 10.39 6.56 4.09
C LEU A 54 11.17 5.43 3.41
N THR A 55 11.81 4.51 4.12
CA THR A 55 12.51 3.37 3.49
C THR A 55 11.60 2.21 3.07
N PHE A 56 10.35 2.15 3.55
CA PHE A 56 9.48 0.98 3.36
C PHE A 56 9.19 0.69 1.88
N HIS A 57 9.13 1.73 1.04
CA HIS A 57 8.89 1.56 -0.39
C HIS A 57 9.93 0.66 -1.06
N ASN A 58 11.20 0.68 -0.62
CA ASN A 58 12.27 -0.14 -1.22
C ASN A 58 11.99 -1.63 -1.07
N ALA A 59 11.57 -2.08 0.12
CA ALA A 59 11.24 -3.48 0.34
C ALA A 59 10.03 -3.94 -0.49
N PHE A 60 9.05 -3.05 -0.70
CA PHE A 60 7.92 -3.33 -1.58
C PHE A 60 8.30 -3.31 -3.06
N LEU A 61 9.22 -2.44 -3.49
CA LEU A 61 9.76 -2.44 -4.86
C LEU A 61 10.50 -3.75 -5.16
N GLU A 62 11.31 -4.21 -4.21
CA GLU A 62 12.02 -5.48 -4.32
C GLU A 62 11.03 -6.66 -4.40
N LEU A 63 10.03 -6.70 -3.51
CA LEU A 63 8.99 -7.72 -3.54
C LEU A 63 8.20 -7.68 -4.86
N SER A 64 7.94 -6.49 -5.40
CA SER A 64 7.29 -6.31 -6.70
C SER A 64 8.11 -6.90 -7.84
N ALA A 65 9.43 -6.68 -7.84
CA ALA A 65 10.33 -7.27 -8.84
C ALA A 65 10.29 -8.81 -8.83
N GLN A 66 10.17 -9.40 -7.64
CA GLN A 66 10.06 -10.86 -7.47
C GLN A 66 8.69 -11.45 -7.82
N THR A 67 7.66 -10.61 -8.00
CA THR A 67 6.26 -11.01 -8.19
C THR A 67 5.70 -10.56 -9.54
N GLN A 68 6.56 -10.45 -10.55
CA GLN A 68 6.18 -10.01 -11.91
C GLN A 68 5.53 -8.61 -11.93
N ASN A 69 6.01 -7.73 -11.06
CA ASN A 69 5.52 -6.37 -10.86
C ASN A 69 4.05 -6.30 -10.40
N GLN A 70 3.63 -7.20 -9.51
CA GLN A 70 2.26 -7.21 -8.98
C GLN A 70 1.90 -5.93 -8.23
N PHE A 71 2.84 -5.33 -7.50
CA PHE A 71 2.64 -4.04 -6.84
C PHE A 71 2.91 -2.84 -7.77
N GLY A 72 3.19 -3.10 -9.05
CA GLY A 72 3.65 -2.08 -9.99
C GLY A 72 5.06 -1.56 -9.64
N ARG A 73 5.46 -0.49 -10.35
CA ARG A 73 6.75 0.18 -10.15
C ARG A 73 6.63 1.49 -9.38
N ASP A 74 5.43 2.06 -9.32
CA ASP A 74 5.16 3.29 -8.58
C ASP A 74 4.65 2.92 -7.19
N ILE A 75 5.58 2.92 -6.25
CA ILE A 75 5.34 2.61 -4.84
C ILE A 75 5.89 3.76 -4.01
N THR A 76 5.06 4.31 -3.14
CA THR A 76 5.47 5.39 -2.23
C THR A 76 5.21 4.97 -0.79
N SER A 77 6.02 5.46 0.14
CA SER A 77 5.74 5.34 1.58
C SER A 77 5.70 6.72 2.22
N GLU A 78 4.75 6.93 3.11
CA GLU A 78 4.53 8.21 3.77
C GLU A 78 4.05 8.04 5.20
N MET A 79 4.43 8.98 6.06
CA MET A 79 3.96 9.02 7.45
C MET A 79 2.52 9.56 7.46
N GLN A 80 1.56 8.72 7.84
CA GLN A 80 0.16 9.12 7.96
C GLN A 80 -0.14 9.78 9.31
N SER A 81 0.52 9.32 10.38
CA SER A 81 0.33 9.87 11.73
C SER A 81 1.62 9.74 12.51
N ALA A 82 2.01 10.81 13.21
CA ALA A 82 3.22 10.85 14.03
C ALA A 82 2.83 11.11 15.48
N ALA A 83 3.27 10.24 16.39
CA ALA A 83 3.02 10.34 17.83
C ALA A 83 1.54 10.57 18.21
N ALA A 84 0.60 9.93 17.50
CA ALA A 84 -0.81 10.05 17.80
C ALA A 84 -1.17 9.26 19.08
N PRO A 85 -2.09 9.76 19.93
CA PRO A 85 -2.49 9.05 21.14
C PRO A 85 -3.29 7.79 20.81
N LEU A 86 -3.06 6.72 21.58
CA LEU A 86 -3.87 5.51 21.55
C LEU A 86 -5.10 5.64 22.46
N PRO A 87 -6.16 4.81 22.26
CA PRO A 87 -7.29 4.76 23.17
C PRO A 87 -6.83 4.47 24.61
N PRO A 88 -7.52 5.00 25.64
CA PRO A 88 -7.09 4.91 27.04
C PRO A 88 -6.99 3.49 27.61
N ASN A 89 -7.55 2.49 26.92
CA ASN A 89 -7.50 1.08 27.32
C ASN A 89 -6.29 0.33 26.71
N ASN A 90 -5.42 1.00 25.94
CA ASN A 90 -4.25 0.39 25.33
C ASN A 90 -3.05 0.48 26.31
N PRO A 91 -2.26 -0.60 26.52
CA PRO A 91 -1.03 -0.53 27.34
C PRO A 91 0.05 0.41 26.76
N ASN A 92 -0.03 0.74 25.48
CA ASN A 92 0.85 1.68 24.79
C ASN A 92 0.20 3.07 24.74
N CYS A 93 1.04 4.11 24.80
CA CYS A 93 0.57 5.49 24.92
C CYS A 93 0.37 6.19 23.58
N ILE A 94 1.34 6.05 22.68
CA ILE A 94 1.33 6.70 21.38
C ILE A 94 1.69 5.74 20.27
N TYR A 95 1.26 6.07 19.05
CA TYR A 95 1.61 5.33 17.86
C TYR A 95 2.07 6.23 16.72
N TYR A 96 2.92 5.66 15.89
CA TYR A 96 3.29 6.17 14.57
C TYR A 96 2.67 5.26 13.52
N ARG A 97 2.19 5.84 12.41
CA ARG A 97 1.55 5.11 11.34
C ARG A 97 2.18 5.45 10.00
N CYS A 98 2.78 4.44 9.38
CA CYS A 98 3.36 4.51 8.06
C CYS A 98 2.40 3.87 7.05
N ARG A 99 2.19 4.53 5.91
CA ARG A 99 1.37 4.02 4.82
C ARG A 99 2.25 3.78 3.61
N VAL A 100 2.28 2.54 3.14
CA VAL A 100 2.85 2.18 1.84
C VAL A 100 1.73 2.11 0.82
N ILE A 101 1.94 2.74 -0.34
CA ILE A 101 0.98 2.89 -1.40
C ILE A 101 1.56 2.27 -2.66
N SER A 102 0.89 1.22 -3.14
CA SER A 102 1.11 0.65 -4.47
C SER A 102 0.12 1.30 -5.43
N TRP A 103 0.58 2.23 -6.29
CA TRP A 103 -0.30 3.03 -7.15
C TRP A 103 -0.87 2.26 -8.34
N ARG A 104 -0.17 1.21 -8.78
CA ARG A 104 -0.54 0.38 -9.94
C ARG A 104 -0.58 -1.10 -9.58
N TYR A 105 -1.34 -1.42 -8.53
CA TYR A 105 -1.49 -2.80 -8.08
C TYR A 105 -2.29 -3.63 -9.10
N ARG A 106 -1.78 -4.82 -9.41
CA ARG A 106 -2.38 -5.78 -10.34
C ARG A 106 -3.09 -6.87 -9.57
N GLU A 107 -4.38 -6.68 -9.31
CA GLU A 107 -5.17 -7.62 -8.51
C GLU A 107 -5.39 -8.99 -9.17
N TRP A 108 -5.32 -9.05 -10.51
CA TRP A 108 -5.51 -10.29 -11.27
C TRP A 108 -4.30 -11.22 -11.23
N GLN A 109 -3.16 -10.76 -10.71
CA GLN A 109 -1.99 -11.61 -10.49
C GLN A 109 -2.11 -12.30 -9.12
N THR A 110 -1.86 -13.61 -9.06
CA THR A 110 -1.99 -14.45 -7.84
C THR A 110 -0.63 -14.75 -7.18
N ASN A 111 0.45 -14.11 -7.64
CA ASN A 111 1.82 -14.39 -7.20
C ASN A 111 2.07 -14.08 -5.70
N MET A 112 1.16 -13.34 -5.06
CA MET A 112 1.20 -12.97 -3.65
C MET A 112 0.36 -13.85 -2.72
N ASP A 113 -0.44 -14.79 -3.24
CA ASP A 113 -1.43 -15.53 -2.42
C ASP A 113 -0.79 -16.35 -1.29
N ASN A 114 0.48 -16.75 -1.46
CA ASN A 114 1.25 -17.51 -0.46
C ASN A 114 2.56 -16.83 -0.05
N ARG A 115 2.72 -15.53 -0.35
CA ARG A 115 3.97 -14.79 -0.03
C ARG A 115 3.74 -13.84 1.15
N PRO A 116 4.66 -13.81 2.13
CA PRO A 116 4.58 -12.84 3.20
C PRO A 116 4.83 -11.43 2.65
N LEU A 117 4.13 -10.45 3.23
CA LEU A 117 4.46 -9.05 3.04
C LEU A 117 5.79 -8.71 3.75
N PRO A 118 6.47 -7.62 3.36
CA PRO A 118 7.70 -7.22 4.03
C PRO A 118 7.46 -6.97 5.52
N ALA A 119 8.34 -7.51 6.34
CA ALA A 119 8.38 -7.26 7.77
C ALA A 119 9.37 -6.14 8.07
N PHE A 120 9.00 -5.24 8.98
CA PHE A 120 9.84 -4.12 9.39
C PHE A 120 10.03 -4.18 10.91
N PRO A 121 11.28 -4.17 11.42
CA PRO A 121 11.53 -4.30 12.86
C PRO A 121 10.79 -3.26 13.71
N GLY A 122 9.98 -3.72 14.66
CA GLY A 122 9.19 -2.86 15.56
C GLY A 122 7.94 -2.24 14.93
N TRP A 123 7.61 -2.59 13.69
CA TRP A 123 6.39 -2.16 13.01
C TRP A 123 5.47 -3.35 12.76
N THR A 124 4.17 -3.17 12.97
CA THR A 124 3.14 -4.19 12.76
C THR A 124 2.23 -3.76 11.61
N LEU A 125 1.90 -4.69 10.72
CA LEU A 125 0.87 -4.45 9.71
C LEU A 125 -0.49 -4.46 10.41
N VAL A 126 -1.21 -3.34 10.38
CA VAL A 126 -2.53 -3.21 11.02
C VAL A 126 -3.67 -3.33 10.01
N ASP A 127 -3.45 -2.93 8.76
CA ASP A 127 -4.49 -2.98 7.75
C ASP A 127 -3.90 -3.04 6.33
N SER A 128 -4.63 -3.65 5.41
CA SER A 128 -4.35 -3.62 3.98
C SER A 128 -5.64 -3.65 3.17
N PHE A 129 -5.87 -2.64 2.34
CA PHE A 129 -7.11 -2.53 1.56
C PHE A 129 -6.90 -1.87 0.20
N TYR A 130 -7.89 -2.05 -0.66
CA TYR A 130 -7.95 -1.47 -1.99
C TYR A 130 -8.62 -0.09 -1.95
N ARG A 131 -8.17 0.81 -2.83
CA ARG A 131 -8.94 2.00 -3.19
C ARG A 131 -9.20 2.07 -4.70
N PRO A 132 -10.40 2.54 -5.11
CA PRO A 132 -10.71 2.74 -6.51
C PRO A 132 -9.86 3.86 -7.11
N GLY A 133 -9.30 3.62 -8.31
CA GLY A 133 -8.75 4.56 -9.29
C GLY A 133 -7.73 5.62 -8.81
N THR A 134 -6.62 5.78 -9.52
CA THR A 134 -5.71 6.92 -9.31
C THR A 134 -5.40 7.61 -10.63
N ASN A 135 -5.03 8.89 -10.55
CA ASN A 135 -4.61 9.68 -11.72
C ASN A 135 -3.23 9.28 -12.26
N LYS A 136 -2.54 8.32 -11.62
CA LYS A 136 -1.18 7.90 -11.98
C LYS A 136 -1.15 6.77 -13.02
N CYS A 137 -2.16 6.69 -13.88
CA CYS A 137 -2.33 5.64 -14.90
C CYS A 137 -1.83 6.10 -16.28
N ASP A 138 -0.54 6.42 -16.39
CA ASP A 138 0.12 6.72 -17.67
C ASP A 138 0.95 5.54 -18.18
#